data_AF-A0A2T6E697-F1
#
_entry.id   AF-A0A2T6E697-F1
#
_cell.length_a   1.000
_cell.length_b   1.000
_cell.length_c   1.000
_cell.angle_alpha   90.00
_cell.angle_beta   90.00
_cell.angle_gamma   90.00
#
_symmetry.space_group_name_H-M   'P 1'
#
loop_
_entity.id
_entity.type
_entity.pdbx_description
1 polymer ?
#
loop_
_entity_poly.entity_id
_entity_poly.type
_entity_poly.pdbx_seq_one_letter_code
_entity_poly.pdbx_strand_id
1 'polypeptide(L)'
;MKAANKIQFHWQKLAKDETTDYDSYRIQANLGDSELINKEIAAGSELSFTKYISMFDHRWTDAVYRLSGCLAGACDDIGSALIAYPDHMLKGMGYMKSFYDVTQPVAGQHFGMSVNVSSNGRYMAVSARKVEESDGLYPGAVYIYARTEDGYWEDRSILRPKDRILSDGAAEGFGWSLSFSSDGKYLAVGAPFQTDGLKENEGMVYIYELNDLGNYYEWRCSSAMVDHEQAQFGYSVSFNKDGRYIAIGAPFDSTVDPNGQAVGSVYVLKVNLEKENCHDGFVRFSDRNKEPETRFGQAVALSGEGDRLAVGASRANRDGMVVMFAKNRMGNWDQGNMEWTVYLSAISLFPNNSAFVESKFGEWLAMSDDGKTIAVAARDYSGNGKASGAVVTFTLNENLCEKFYYGALGECNLWASDNTILTPNNIAELDQFGFRLSMRPDGEMIAISSIYENGADYGVLDEPGSSSEEISKAGAVYLYKRNLPDGNGWTHIKYIKASNPGENDQFGYSVSLSNAVLGSIDETEGTLLVGAPFEDRKGAHTMRSGFDSRNDVSERREDSGAAYLY
;
A
#
# COMPACT_ATOMS: atom_id res chain seq x y z
N MET A 1 -6.69 30.09 -4.70
CA MET A 1 -7.62 29.60 -3.65
C MET A 1 -7.29 28.14 -3.44
N LYS A 2 -6.79 27.76 -2.25
CA LYS A 2 -6.58 26.35 -1.90
C LYS A 2 -7.96 25.73 -1.70
N ALA A 3 -8.27 24.64 -2.39
CA ALA A 3 -9.44 23.85 -2.05
C ALA A 3 -9.27 23.31 -0.63
N ALA A 4 -10.16 23.70 0.25
CA ALA A 4 -10.24 23.15 1.59
C ALA A 4 -11.67 22.66 1.76
N ASN A 5 -11.81 21.48 2.36
CA ASN A 5 -13.12 21.04 2.83
C ASN A 5 -13.59 22.05 3.88
N LYS A 6 -14.87 22.37 3.89
CA LYS A 6 -15.45 23.27 4.88
C LYS A 6 -16.42 22.51 5.77
N ILE A 7 -16.29 22.65 7.08
CA ILE A 7 -17.37 22.33 8.02
C ILE A 7 -18.15 23.61 8.27
N GLN A 8 -19.47 23.53 8.14
CA GLN A 8 -20.38 24.61 8.48
C GLN A 8 -21.19 24.23 9.71
N PHE A 9 -21.00 24.97 10.79
CA PHE A 9 -21.78 24.86 12.00
C PHE A 9 -22.93 25.85 11.91
N HIS A 10 -24.13 25.39 12.24
CA HIS A 10 -25.32 26.24 12.36
C HIS A 10 -25.98 25.95 13.70
N TRP A 11 -26.44 27.00 14.39
CA TRP A 11 -27.21 26.86 15.62
C TRP A 11 -28.32 27.89 15.66
N GLN A 12 -29.23 27.75 16.62
CA GLN A 12 -30.25 28.75 16.90
C GLN A 12 -29.77 29.64 18.04
N LYS A 13 -30.37 30.83 18.18
CA LYS A 13 -30.10 31.68 19.33
C LYS A 13 -30.49 30.94 20.61
N LEU A 14 -29.53 30.79 21.52
CA LEU A 14 -29.73 30.13 22.81
C LEU A 14 -29.86 31.18 23.93
N ALA A 15 -30.69 30.86 24.91
CA ALA A 15 -30.89 31.64 26.11
C ALA A 15 -30.45 30.83 27.33
N LYS A 16 -29.93 31.50 28.35
CA LYS A 16 -29.55 30.89 29.63
C LYS A 16 -30.77 30.56 30.48
N ASP A 17 -31.78 31.42 30.43
CA ASP A 17 -33.08 31.26 31.09
C ASP A 17 -34.15 32.03 30.29
N GLU A 18 -35.40 32.05 30.78
CA GLU A 18 -36.53 32.72 30.13
C GLU A 18 -36.36 34.24 29.92
N THR A 19 -35.35 34.86 30.56
CA THR A 19 -35.14 36.31 30.58
C THR A 19 -33.75 36.76 30.12
N THR A 20 -32.80 35.83 29.99
CA THR A 20 -31.38 36.14 29.76
C THR A 20 -30.86 35.40 28.53
N ASP A 21 -30.47 36.16 27.51
CA ASP A 21 -29.75 35.65 26.36
C ASP A 21 -28.24 35.61 26.60
N TYR A 22 -27.53 34.69 25.93
CA TYR A 22 -26.07 34.72 25.84
C TYR A 22 -25.61 35.88 24.95
N ASP A 23 -24.47 36.51 25.29
CA ASP A 23 -23.88 37.61 24.50
C ASP A 23 -22.88 37.12 23.44
N SER A 24 -22.34 35.92 23.63
CA SER A 24 -21.50 35.23 22.65
C SER A 24 -21.63 33.70 22.74
N TYR A 25 -21.08 33.02 21.73
CA TYR A 25 -21.03 31.56 21.63
C TYR A 25 -19.59 31.11 21.45
N ARG A 26 -19.19 30.02 22.10
CA ARG A 26 -17.87 29.39 21.96
C ARG A 26 -17.99 28.01 21.34
N ILE A 27 -17.23 27.76 20.28
CA ILE A 27 -17.07 26.41 19.70
C ILE A 27 -15.72 25.87 20.15
N GLN A 28 -15.72 24.65 20.71
CA GLN A 28 -14.54 23.88 21.09
C GLN A 28 -14.52 22.57 20.32
N ALA A 29 -13.36 22.19 19.77
CA ALA A 29 -13.15 20.88 19.15
C ALA A 29 -12.18 20.09 20.02
N ASN A 30 -12.47 18.81 20.26
CA ASN A 30 -11.47 17.88 20.78
C ASN A 30 -10.87 17.11 19.59
N LEU A 31 -9.78 17.64 19.05
CA LEU A 31 -8.88 16.97 18.11
C LEU A 31 -7.70 16.51 18.96
N GLY A 32 -7.63 15.22 19.30
CA GLY A 32 -6.72 14.66 20.32
C GLY A 32 -5.28 15.15 20.20
N ASP A 33 -4.97 16.24 20.91
CA ASP A 33 -3.65 16.88 21.06
C ASP A 33 -3.13 17.70 19.87
N SER A 34 -3.71 18.89 19.62
CA SER A 34 -2.94 20.17 19.49
C SER A 34 -3.71 21.37 18.91
N GLU A 35 -4.86 21.20 18.26
CA GLU A 35 -5.61 22.33 17.66
C GLU A 35 -6.96 22.56 18.37
N LEU A 36 -6.94 23.37 19.44
CA LEU A 36 -8.17 23.89 20.03
C LEU A 36 -8.74 24.98 19.12
N ILE A 37 -9.79 24.67 18.37
CA ILE A 37 -10.69 25.74 17.91
C ILE A 37 -11.27 26.35 19.18
N ASN A 38 -10.90 27.59 19.51
CA ASN A 38 -11.50 28.35 20.59
C ASN A 38 -11.96 29.68 20.01
N LYS A 39 -13.10 29.65 19.32
CA LYS A 39 -13.65 30.83 18.65
C LYS A 39 -14.89 31.31 19.36
N GLU A 40 -14.87 32.58 19.77
CA GLU A 40 -16.00 33.27 20.36
C GLU A 40 -16.72 34.11 19.29
N ILE A 41 -18.04 34.00 19.23
CA ILE A 41 -18.89 34.58 18.18
C ILE A 41 -19.99 35.39 18.85
N ALA A 42 -20.09 36.69 18.56
CA ALA A 42 -21.10 37.54 19.17
C ALA A 42 -22.52 37.11 18.74
N ALA A 43 -23.46 37.11 19.70
CA ALA A 43 -24.79 36.56 19.51
C ALA A 43 -25.65 37.29 18.44
N GLY A 44 -25.24 38.49 18.03
CA GLY A 44 -25.93 39.32 17.04
C GLY A 44 -25.33 39.31 15.63
N SER A 45 -24.17 38.69 15.40
CA SER A 45 -23.43 38.87 14.14
C SER A 45 -23.58 37.71 13.14
N GLU A 46 -23.76 36.47 13.60
CA GLU A 46 -23.93 35.29 12.73
C GLU A 46 -24.18 34.03 13.60
N LEU A 47 -25.24 33.25 13.33
CA LEU A 47 -25.50 31.96 13.98
C LEU A 47 -24.87 30.79 13.21
N SER A 48 -23.71 31.05 12.61
CA SER A 48 -22.98 30.06 11.84
C SER A 48 -21.48 30.28 11.93
N PHE A 49 -20.71 29.20 11.82
CA PHE A 49 -19.26 29.24 11.73
C PHE A 49 -18.79 28.31 10.61
N THR A 50 -17.87 28.78 9.78
CA THR A 50 -17.23 27.94 8.76
C THR A 50 -15.75 27.74 9.13
N LYS A 51 -15.32 26.48 9.28
CA LYS A 51 -13.90 26.10 9.39
C LYS A 51 -13.47 25.41 8.11
N TYR A 52 -12.35 25.86 7.57
CA TYR A 52 -11.66 25.18 6.48
C TYR A 52 -10.71 24.14 7.06
N ILE A 53 -10.73 22.94 6.49
CA ILE A 53 -9.95 21.78 6.91
C ILE A 53 -9.07 21.37 5.75
N SER A 54 -7.84 20.97 6.07
CA SER A 54 -6.99 20.31 5.10
C SER A 54 -7.71 19.09 4.52
N MET A 55 -7.63 18.91 3.21
CA MET A 55 -8.00 17.62 2.63
C MET A 55 -7.06 16.58 3.27
N PHE A 56 -7.58 15.40 3.62
CA PHE A 56 -6.79 14.28 4.18
C PHE A 56 -6.34 14.39 5.64
N ASP A 57 -6.89 15.32 6.44
CA ASP A 57 -6.69 15.30 7.89
C ASP A 57 -7.73 14.39 8.55
N HIS A 58 -7.35 13.13 8.80
CA HIS A 58 -8.24 12.13 9.39
C HIS A 58 -8.55 12.41 10.87
N ARG A 59 -7.82 13.29 11.57
CA ARG A 59 -8.16 13.67 12.96
C ARG A 59 -9.55 14.29 13.06
N TRP A 60 -10.10 14.77 11.93
CA TRP A 60 -11.44 15.32 11.83
C TRP A 60 -12.54 14.27 11.72
N THR A 61 -12.23 12.98 11.48
CA THR A 61 -13.22 11.89 11.41
C THR A 61 -13.84 11.59 12.77
N ASP A 62 -13.05 11.73 13.84
CA ASP A 62 -13.45 11.49 15.23
C ASP A 62 -13.62 12.81 16.02
N ALA A 63 -13.53 13.95 15.33
CA ALA A 63 -13.63 15.25 15.96
C ALA A 63 -15.01 15.47 16.56
N VAL A 64 -15.02 15.68 17.87
CA VAL A 64 -16.21 16.06 18.61
C VAL A 64 -16.20 17.57 18.84
N TYR A 65 -17.27 18.23 18.42
CA TYR A 65 -17.48 19.66 18.66
C TYR A 65 -18.45 19.89 19.79
N ARG A 66 -18.11 20.86 20.63
CA ARG A 66 -18.93 21.37 21.70
C ARG A 66 -19.23 22.84 21.48
N LEU A 67 -20.50 23.21 21.62
CA LEU A 67 -20.95 24.58 21.64
C LEU A 67 -21.29 24.98 23.08
N SER A 68 -20.76 26.12 23.53
CA SER A 68 -21.02 26.71 24.85
C SER A 68 -21.54 28.14 24.68
N GLY A 69 -22.43 28.55 25.57
CA GLY A 69 -23.11 29.85 25.54
C GLY A 69 -22.44 30.72 26.58
N CYS A 70 -22.00 31.91 26.19
CA CYS A 70 -21.20 32.75 27.05
C CYS A 70 -21.95 34.04 27.39
N LEU A 71 -21.77 34.48 28.63
CA LEU A 71 -22.30 35.73 29.16
C LEU A 71 -21.19 36.42 29.95
N ALA A 72 -20.80 37.63 29.56
CA ALA A 72 -19.70 38.37 30.17
C ALA A 72 -18.40 37.54 30.30
N GLY A 73 -18.11 36.69 29.31
CA GLY A 73 -16.92 35.83 29.25
C GLY A 73 -16.99 34.52 30.06
N ALA A 74 -18.03 34.32 30.87
CA ALA A 74 -18.30 33.04 31.52
C ALA A 74 -19.18 32.18 30.60
N CYS A 75 -18.74 30.95 30.31
CA CYS A 75 -19.44 30.07 29.38
C CYS A 75 -20.07 28.87 30.09
N ASP A 76 -21.35 28.65 29.81
CA ASP A 76 -22.12 27.51 30.27
C ASP A 76 -22.21 26.45 29.17
N ASP A 77 -22.11 25.18 29.57
CA ASP A 77 -22.31 24.05 28.66
C ASP A 77 -23.80 23.87 28.41
N ILE A 78 -24.24 24.23 27.21
CA ILE A 78 -25.66 24.41 26.88
C ILE A 78 -26.39 23.10 26.53
N GLY A 79 -25.80 21.94 26.80
CA GLY A 79 -26.40 20.64 26.48
C GLY A 79 -26.68 20.39 24.98
N SER A 80 -26.25 21.28 24.09
CA SER A 80 -26.40 21.13 22.65
C SER A 80 -25.58 19.93 22.17
N ALA A 81 -26.24 19.03 21.45
CA ALA A 81 -25.71 17.77 20.95
C ALA A 81 -24.25 17.87 20.50
N LEU A 82 -23.46 16.86 20.84
CA LEU A 82 -22.21 16.56 20.14
C LEU A 82 -22.53 16.63 18.65
N ILE A 83 -22.02 17.65 17.95
CA ILE A 83 -22.26 17.75 16.52
C ILE A 83 -21.25 16.84 15.84
N ALA A 84 -21.50 15.54 15.90
CA ALA A 84 -20.85 14.59 15.00
C ALA A 84 -21.55 14.73 13.64
N TYR A 85 -20.86 15.27 12.65
CA TYR A 85 -21.32 15.21 11.27
C TYR A 85 -20.63 14.01 10.58
N PRO A 86 -21.26 12.82 10.56
CA PRO A 86 -20.66 11.63 9.93
C PRO A 86 -20.27 11.86 8.46
N ASP A 87 -20.96 12.74 7.74
CA ASP A 87 -20.67 13.07 6.34
C ASP A 87 -19.33 13.82 6.11
N HIS A 88 -18.67 14.33 7.15
CA HIS A 88 -17.36 14.97 7.03
C HIS A 88 -16.19 13.97 7.07
N MET A 89 -16.39 12.76 7.62
CA MET A 89 -15.43 11.65 7.47
C MET A 89 -15.17 11.35 6.00
N LEU A 90 -16.25 11.27 5.22
CA LEU A 90 -16.23 11.09 3.76
C LEU A 90 -15.57 12.25 2.99
N LYS A 91 -15.50 13.44 3.58
CA LYS A 91 -14.81 14.60 2.97
C LYS A 91 -13.33 14.61 3.34
N GLY A 92 -12.96 14.13 4.52
CA GLY A 92 -11.56 13.97 4.96
C GLY A 92 -10.84 12.91 4.13
N MET A 93 -11.52 11.82 3.80
CA MET A 93 -11.04 10.82 2.85
C MET A 93 -11.16 11.35 1.42
N GLY A 94 -10.05 11.42 0.71
CA GLY A 94 -10.09 11.72 -0.71
C GLY A 94 -9.53 10.57 -1.53
N TYR A 95 -9.90 10.56 -2.81
CA TYR A 95 -9.35 9.66 -3.79
C TYR A 95 -8.94 10.43 -5.04
N MET A 96 -7.95 9.89 -5.72
CA MET A 96 -7.37 10.42 -6.95
C MET A 96 -7.80 9.55 -8.12
N LYS A 97 -7.83 10.16 -9.31
CA LYS A 97 -8.11 9.51 -10.60
C LYS A 97 -6.95 9.72 -11.55
N SER A 98 -6.82 8.89 -12.59
CA SER A 98 -5.89 9.15 -13.69
C SER A 98 -6.41 10.22 -14.65
N PHE A 99 -5.48 10.91 -15.31
CA PHE A 99 -5.77 11.91 -16.35
C PHE A 99 -4.82 11.75 -17.53
N TYR A 100 -5.35 11.86 -18.76
CA TYR A 100 -4.54 11.87 -19.98
C TYR A 100 -3.99 13.28 -20.28
N ASP A 101 -4.81 14.31 -20.01
CA ASP A 101 -4.52 15.76 -20.04
C ASP A 101 -5.68 16.50 -19.28
N VAL A 102 -5.52 17.79 -18.95
CA VAL A 102 -6.19 18.59 -17.89
C VAL A 102 -7.72 18.64 -17.83
N THR A 103 -8.43 17.94 -18.71
CA THR A 103 -9.88 18.13 -18.86
C THR A 103 -10.76 16.93 -18.54
N GLN A 104 -10.34 15.66 -18.70
CA GLN A 104 -11.21 14.50 -18.42
C GLN A 104 -10.47 13.18 -18.09
N PRO A 105 -10.92 12.38 -17.10
CA PRO A 105 -10.37 11.04 -16.79
C PRO A 105 -10.76 10.03 -17.88
N VAL A 106 -9.90 9.10 -18.32
CA VAL A 106 -10.26 8.17 -19.43
C VAL A 106 -10.80 6.85 -18.86
N ALA A 107 -11.84 6.29 -19.47
CA ALA A 107 -12.39 4.98 -19.08
C ALA A 107 -11.36 3.86 -19.29
N GLY A 108 -11.43 2.81 -18.47
CA GLY A 108 -10.67 1.58 -18.64
C GLY A 108 -9.16 1.68 -18.38
N GLN A 109 -8.66 2.77 -17.78
CA GLN A 109 -7.21 2.95 -17.54
C GLN A 109 -6.67 2.12 -16.37
N HIS A 110 -7.54 1.61 -15.50
CA HIS A 110 -7.18 0.84 -14.31
C HIS A 110 -6.22 1.58 -13.37
N PHE A 111 -6.50 2.86 -13.07
CA PHE A 111 -5.69 3.64 -12.12
C PHE A 111 -5.79 3.08 -10.70
N GLY A 112 -4.67 2.93 -10.00
CA GLY A 112 -4.64 2.26 -8.69
C GLY A 112 -4.29 0.77 -8.78
N MET A 113 -3.88 0.28 -9.94
CA MET A 113 -3.42 -1.11 -10.10
C MET A 113 -2.19 -1.43 -9.24
N SER A 114 -1.32 -0.45 -9.03
CA SER A 114 -0.22 -0.54 -8.07
C SER A 114 -0.01 0.83 -7.44
N VAL A 115 0.23 0.84 -6.13
CA VAL A 115 0.46 2.05 -5.36
C VAL A 115 1.70 1.89 -4.49
N ASN A 116 2.43 2.98 -4.27
CA ASN A 116 3.52 3.02 -3.30
C ASN A 116 3.65 4.42 -2.70
N VAL A 117 3.79 4.51 -1.38
CA VAL A 117 4.15 5.74 -0.67
C VAL A 117 5.56 5.59 -0.12
N SER A 118 6.41 6.62 -0.27
CA SER A 118 7.75 6.61 0.32
C SER A 118 7.67 6.58 1.84
N SER A 119 8.63 5.94 2.52
CA SER A 119 8.57 5.77 3.98
C SER A 119 8.49 7.09 4.75
N ASN A 120 9.10 8.16 4.22
CA ASN A 120 9.04 9.51 4.76
C ASN A 120 7.70 10.24 4.51
N GLY A 121 6.74 9.62 3.83
CA GLY A 121 5.41 10.17 3.55
C GLY A 121 5.40 11.38 2.61
N ARG A 122 6.48 11.59 1.85
CA ARG A 122 6.63 12.76 0.96
C ARG A 122 6.23 12.50 -0.49
N TYR A 123 6.34 11.28 -0.98
CA TYR A 123 6.05 10.94 -2.38
C TYR A 123 5.09 9.75 -2.47
N MET A 124 4.20 9.80 -3.47
CA MET A 124 3.32 8.70 -3.84
C MET A 124 3.43 8.41 -5.33
N ALA A 125 3.36 7.14 -5.67
CA ALA A 125 3.28 6.65 -7.04
C ALA A 125 2.02 5.80 -7.20
N VAL A 126 1.27 6.04 -8.27
CA VAL A 126 0.06 5.29 -8.61
C VAL A 126 0.12 4.90 -10.08
N SER A 127 0.01 3.62 -10.39
CA SER A 127 0.00 3.16 -11.79
C SER A 127 -1.40 3.05 -12.38
N ALA A 128 -1.49 3.29 -13.68
CA ALA A 128 -2.62 2.96 -14.55
C ALA A 128 -2.08 2.12 -15.71
N ARG A 129 -2.47 0.86 -15.79
CA ARG A 129 -1.85 -0.09 -16.74
C ARG A 129 -2.44 -0.05 -18.14
N LYS A 130 -3.63 0.54 -18.29
CA LYS A 130 -4.37 0.61 -19.57
C LYS A 130 -4.53 2.04 -20.08
N VAL A 131 -3.50 2.86 -19.91
CA VAL A 131 -3.48 4.20 -20.51
C VAL A 131 -3.29 4.05 -22.02
N GLU A 132 -4.35 4.27 -22.79
CA GLU A 132 -4.31 4.29 -24.26
C GLU A 132 -3.54 5.52 -24.76
N GLU A 133 -2.62 5.33 -25.70
CA GLU A 133 -1.93 6.40 -26.41
C GLU A 133 -2.47 6.58 -27.83
N SER A 134 -2.11 7.70 -28.48
CA SER A 134 -2.60 8.06 -29.84
C SER A 134 -2.40 7.01 -30.94
N ASP A 135 -1.56 6.00 -30.70
CA ASP A 135 -1.33 4.87 -31.61
C ASP A 135 -2.13 3.60 -31.25
N GLY A 136 -3.11 3.70 -30.34
CA GLY A 136 -4.04 2.63 -29.97
C GLY A 136 -3.45 1.55 -29.07
N LEU A 137 -2.28 1.83 -28.46
CA LEU A 137 -1.57 0.92 -27.56
C LEU A 137 -1.73 1.34 -26.10
N TYR A 138 -1.56 0.39 -25.20
CA TYR A 138 -1.75 0.56 -23.76
C TYR A 138 -0.44 0.40 -22.97
N PRO A 139 0.57 1.27 -23.13
CA PRO A 139 1.89 1.12 -22.50
C PRO A 139 1.86 1.15 -20.97
N GLY A 140 0.78 1.69 -20.38
CA GLY A 140 0.71 2.01 -18.96
C GLY A 140 1.44 3.30 -18.60
N ALA A 141 1.11 3.86 -17.44
CA ALA A 141 1.73 5.06 -16.89
C ALA A 141 1.80 5.00 -15.36
N VAL A 142 2.72 5.77 -14.78
CA VAL A 142 2.83 5.96 -13.33
C VAL A 142 2.73 7.44 -12.98
N TYR A 143 1.75 7.79 -12.16
CA TYR A 143 1.48 9.14 -11.70
C TYR A 143 2.17 9.38 -10.37
N ILE A 144 2.93 10.46 -10.29
CA ILE A 144 3.70 10.84 -9.11
C ILE A 144 3.09 12.06 -8.46
N TYR A 145 2.91 11.97 -7.15
CA TYR A 145 2.43 13.04 -6.29
C TYR A 145 3.48 13.34 -5.22
N ALA A 146 3.58 14.59 -4.80
CA ALA A 146 4.40 14.95 -3.64
C ALA A 146 3.62 15.76 -2.62
N ARG A 147 3.93 15.51 -1.35
CA ARG A 147 3.37 16.22 -0.23
C ARG A 147 4.03 17.58 -0.07
N THR A 148 3.20 18.60 0.06
CA THR A 148 3.57 19.98 0.35
C THR A 148 3.83 20.16 1.84
N GLU A 149 4.53 21.23 2.20
CA GLU A 149 4.76 21.62 3.61
C GLU A 149 3.44 21.85 4.36
N ASP A 150 2.40 22.29 3.65
CA ASP A 150 1.07 22.52 4.20
C ASP A 150 0.24 21.21 4.34
N GLY A 151 0.83 20.05 4.07
CA GLY A 151 0.20 18.73 4.25
C GLY A 151 -0.62 18.21 3.06
N TYR A 152 -0.88 19.03 2.04
CA TYR A 152 -1.59 18.64 0.81
C TYR A 152 -0.67 17.89 -0.14
N TRP A 153 -1.21 17.01 -0.95
CA TRP A 153 -0.47 16.39 -2.05
C TRP A 153 -0.70 17.16 -3.36
N GLU A 154 0.30 17.18 -4.23
CA GLU A 154 0.25 17.85 -5.53
C GLU A 154 0.78 16.93 -6.62
N ASP A 155 0.19 17.00 -7.82
CA ASP A 155 0.71 16.35 -9.02
C ASP A 155 2.14 16.82 -9.31
N ARG A 156 3.02 15.87 -9.62
CA ARG A 156 4.42 16.16 -9.95
C ARG A 156 4.80 15.75 -11.34
N SER A 157 4.55 14.49 -11.69
CA SER A 157 4.97 13.96 -12.98
C SER A 157 4.13 12.75 -13.37
N ILE A 158 4.04 12.51 -14.68
CA ILE A 158 3.53 11.25 -15.22
C ILE A 158 4.69 10.56 -15.93
N LEU A 159 5.07 9.39 -15.45
CA LEU A 159 6.14 8.57 -15.99
C LEU A 159 5.55 7.61 -17.02
N ARG A 160 6.25 7.45 -18.13
CA ARG A 160 5.92 6.54 -19.24
C ARG A 160 7.20 5.92 -19.77
N PRO A 161 7.15 4.69 -20.32
CA PRO A 161 8.33 4.09 -20.93
C PRO A 161 8.73 4.86 -22.19
N LYS A 162 9.98 5.34 -22.29
CA LYS A 162 10.47 6.07 -23.48
C LYS A 162 10.73 5.18 -24.69
N ASP A 163 11.27 3.99 -24.47
CA ASP A 163 11.74 3.08 -25.53
C ASP A 163 10.78 1.89 -25.65
N ARG A 164 9.63 2.12 -26.27
CA ARG A 164 8.66 1.06 -26.57
C ARG A 164 9.09 0.31 -27.82
N ILE A 165 9.48 -0.95 -27.66
CA ILE A 165 9.66 -1.87 -28.80
C ILE A 165 8.35 -2.61 -29.01
N LEU A 166 7.79 -2.43 -30.20
CA LEU A 166 6.45 -2.85 -30.58
C LEU A 166 6.46 -4.33 -30.95
N SER A 167 5.99 -5.21 -30.07
CA SER A 167 5.39 -6.49 -30.51
C SER A 167 3.88 -6.42 -30.27
N ASP A 168 3.12 -6.63 -31.34
CA ASP A 168 1.75 -7.16 -31.43
C ASP A 168 0.66 -6.84 -30.36
N GLY A 169 0.77 -5.74 -29.63
CA GLY A 169 -0.29 -5.24 -28.74
C GLY A 169 -0.10 -5.55 -27.24
N ALA A 170 1.05 -6.08 -26.82
CA ALA A 170 1.32 -6.52 -25.45
C ALA A 170 1.77 -5.40 -24.47
N ALA A 171 1.49 -4.13 -24.76
CA ALA A 171 2.10 -3.00 -24.03
C ALA A 171 1.65 -2.84 -22.54
N GLU A 172 0.87 -3.76 -21.96
CA GLU A 172 0.24 -3.65 -20.62
C GLU A 172 1.20 -3.85 -19.42
N GLY A 173 2.51 -3.61 -19.60
CA GLY A 173 3.54 -3.96 -18.62
C GLY A 173 3.92 -2.85 -17.64
N PHE A 174 4.04 -1.59 -18.07
CA PHE A 174 4.67 -0.54 -17.25
C PHE A 174 3.80 -0.17 -16.04
N GLY A 175 4.42 -0.07 -14.86
CA GLY A 175 3.70 0.19 -13.62
C GLY A 175 3.10 -1.08 -13.00
N TRP A 176 3.62 -2.26 -13.35
CA TRP A 176 3.21 -3.53 -12.77
C TRP A 176 3.62 -3.66 -11.30
N SER A 177 4.83 -3.21 -10.97
CA SER A 177 5.35 -3.19 -9.61
C SER A 177 6.05 -1.85 -9.36
N LEU A 178 5.95 -1.34 -8.14
CA LEU A 178 6.46 -0.03 -7.73
C LEU A 178 7.20 -0.16 -6.40
N SER A 179 8.34 0.51 -6.26
CA SER A 179 9.04 0.63 -4.99
C SER A 179 9.84 1.93 -4.95
N PHE A 180 9.60 2.76 -3.92
CA PHE A 180 10.46 3.88 -3.58
C PHE A 180 11.63 3.46 -2.68
N SER A 181 12.74 4.21 -2.73
CA SER A 181 13.64 4.34 -1.57
C SER A 181 12.92 5.06 -0.43
N SER A 182 13.41 4.92 0.81
CA SER A 182 12.73 5.44 2.01
C SER A 182 12.55 6.96 2.00
N ASP A 183 13.52 7.67 1.42
CA ASP A 183 13.49 9.13 1.22
C ASP A 183 12.69 9.56 -0.02
N GLY A 184 12.27 8.61 -0.86
CA GLY A 184 11.64 8.82 -2.15
C GLY A 184 12.58 9.32 -3.24
N LYS A 185 13.90 9.38 -3.01
CA LYS A 185 14.85 9.83 -4.03
C LYS A 185 14.84 8.93 -5.27
N TYR A 186 14.66 7.62 -5.09
CA TYR A 186 14.61 6.66 -6.19
C TYR A 186 13.24 5.98 -6.26
N LEU A 187 12.78 5.69 -7.48
CA LEU A 187 11.58 4.90 -7.75
C LEU A 187 11.90 3.82 -8.79
N ALA A 188 11.59 2.58 -8.48
CA ALA A 188 11.67 1.47 -9.41
C ALA A 188 10.27 1.17 -9.94
N VAL A 189 10.18 0.96 -11.26
CA VAL A 189 8.95 0.63 -11.96
C VAL A 189 9.15 -0.63 -12.79
N GLY A 190 8.47 -1.70 -12.44
CA GLY A 190 8.48 -2.95 -13.19
C GLY A 190 7.58 -2.92 -14.42
N ALA A 191 8.03 -3.60 -15.47
CA ALA A 191 7.36 -3.80 -16.74
C ALA A 191 7.58 -5.24 -17.27
N PRO A 192 7.02 -6.27 -16.61
CA PRO A 192 7.32 -7.68 -16.87
C PRO A 192 6.96 -8.19 -18.27
N PHE A 193 6.07 -7.49 -18.99
CA PHE A 193 5.67 -7.86 -20.35
C PHE A 193 6.36 -7.04 -21.44
N GLN A 194 7.28 -6.15 -21.05
CA GLN A 194 8.07 -5.40 -22.02
C GLN A 194 9.01 -6.36 -22.77
N THR A 195 9.13 -6.14 -24.08
CA THR A 195 10.02 -6.88 -24.99
C THR A 195 11.10 -5.96 -25.56
N ASP A 196 12.23 -6.55 -25.98
CA ASP A 196 13.26 -5.89 -26.76
C ASP A 196 13.08 -6.04 -28.29
N GLY A 197 11.99 -6.70 -28.73
CA GLY A 197 11.68 -7.01 -30.13
C GLY A 197 12.33 -8.29 -30.67
N LEU A 198 13.12 -9.00 -29.85
CA LEU A 198 13.75 -10.28 -30.19
C LEU A 198 13.11 -11.46 -29.44
N LYS A 199 12.61 -11.26 -28.21
CA LYS A 199 11.87 -12.30 -27.45
C LYS A 199 10.63 -11.76 -26.74
N GLU A 200 9.66 -12.63 -26.53
CA GLU A 200 8.41 -12.28 -25.84
C GLU A 200 8.59 -12.24 -24.32
N ASN A 201 8.00 -11.23 -23.67
CA ASN A 201 7.83 -11.15 -22.21
C ASN A 201 9.11 -11.34 -21.36
N GLU A 202 10.26 -10.84 -21.84
CA GLU A 202 11.50 -10.85 -21.06
C GLU A 202 11.37 -9.99 -19.79
N GLY A 203 10.66 -8.87 -19.92
CA GLY A 203 10.36 -7.93 -18.84
C GLY A 203 11.50 -6.94 -18.56
N MET A 204 11.15 -5.74 -18.08
CA MET A 204 12.06 -4.62 -17.83
C MET A 204 11.80 -3.97 -16.46
N VAL A 205 12.81 -3.27 -15.93
CA VAL A 205 12.66 -2.40 -14.74
C VAL A 205 13.25 -1.04 -15.02
N TYR A 206 12.48 0.01 -14.82
CA TYR A 206 12.92 1.40 -14.98
C TYR A 206 13.25 1.97 -13.60
N ILE A 207 14.40 2.64 -13.46
CA ILE A 207 14.76 3.34 -12.22
C ILE A 207 14.73 4.84 -12.49
N TYR A 208 14.01 5.56 -11.65
CA TYR A 208 13.90 7.01 -11.72
C TYR A 208 14.61 7.63 -10.53
N GLU A 209 15.28 8.75 -10.76
CA GLU A 209 15.91 9.54 -9.71
C GLU A 209 15.23 10.92 -9.64
N LEU A 210 14.86 11.32 -8.43
CA LEU A 210 14.39 12.67 -8.14
C LEU A 210 15.55 13.65 -8.25
N ASN A 211 15.40 14.66 -9.10
CA ASN A 211 16.39 15.73 -9.24
C ASN A 211 16.22 16.84 -8.19
N ASP A 212 17.18 17.75 -8.14
CA ASP A 212 17.17 18.91 -7.25
C ASP A 212 16.03 19.92 -7.52
N LEU A 213 15.42 19.85 -8.71
CA LEU A 213 14.26 20.66 -9.10
C LEU A 213 12.93 20.02 -8.65
N GLY A 214 12.96 18.86 -8.00
CA GLY A 214 11.78 18.14 -7.50
C GLY A 214 10.99 17.39 -8.58
N ASN A 215 11.59 17.07 -9.72
CA ASN A 215 11.01 16.20 -10.75
C ASN A 215 11.78 14.88 -10.84
N TYR A 216 11.10 13.78 -11.16
CA TYR A 216 11.77 12.52 -11.46
C TYR A 216 12.28 12.53 -12.90
N TYR A 217 13.58 12.32 -13.08
CA TYR A 217 14.15 11.99 -14.38
C TYR A 217 14.35 10.48 -14.49
N GLU A 218 14.02 9.96 -15.67
CA GLU A 218 14.18 8.55 -16.00
C GLU A 218 15.65 8.22 -16.25
N TRP A 219 16.15 7.22 -15.55
CA TRP A 219 17.34 6.50 -15.94
C TRP A 219 16.91 5.17 -16.57
N ARG A 220 17.34 4.97 -17.82
CA ARG A 220 17.07 3.73 -18.53
C ARG A 220 17.90 2.62 -17.91
N CYS A 221 17.24 1.71 -17.22
CA CYS A 221 17.87 0.49 -16.74
C CYS A 221 17.34 -0.64 -17.61
N SER A 222 17.84 -0.77 -18.84
CA SER A 222 17.41 -1.89 -19.66
C SER A 222 17.86 -3.19 -19.02
N SER A 223 16.90 -4.06 -18.71
CA SER A 223 17.13 -5.43 -18.26
C SER A 223 17.59 -6.35 -19.40
N ALA A 224 18.28 -5.83 -20.42
CA ALA A 224 19.02 -6.63 -21.41
C ALA A 224 20.12 -7.53 -20.77
N MET A 225 20.14 -7.60 -19.45
CA MET A 225 21.03 -8.34 -18.57
C MET A 225 20.68 -9.84 -18.48
N VAL A 226 19.49 -10.25 -18.92
CA VAL A 226 19.13 -11.68 -18.95
C VAL A 226 18.39 -12.04 -20.23
N ASP A 227 19.09 -12.76 -21.09
CA ASP A 227 18.66 -13.26 -22.39
C ASP A 227 17.58 -14.35 -22.23
N HIS A 228 16.43 -14.04 -21.62
CA HIS A 228 15.50 -15.04 -21.09
C HIS A 228 14.07 -14.79 -21.57
N GLU A 229 13.69 -15.54 -22.60
CA GLU A 229 12.33 -15.60 -23.12
C GLU A 229 11.34 -15.88 -21.97
N GLN A 230 10.27 -15.07 -21.88
CA GLN A 230 9.17 -15.23 -20.94
C GLN A 230 9.51 -15.13 -19.45
N ALA A 231 10.70 -14.66 -19.06
CA ALA A 231 11.11 -14.59 -17.65
C ALA A 231 10.27 -13.63 -16.79
N GLN A 232 9.64 -12.63 -17.41
CA GLN A 232 8.85 -11.59 -16.76
C GLN A 232 9.64 -10.81 -15.68
N PHE A 233 10.87 -10.43 -16.00
CA PHE A 233 11.71 -9.63 -15.13
C PHE A 233 11.03 -8.30 -14.76
N GLY A 234 11.03 -7.94 -13.47
CA GLY A 234 10.28 -6.79 -12.98
C GLY A 234 8.85 -7.11 -12.54
N TYR A 235 8.48 -8.38 -12.48
CA TYR A 235 7.19 -8.80 -11.91
C TYR A 235 7.02 -8.32 -10.47
N SER A 236 8.10 -8.32 -9.69
CA SER A 236 8.16 -7.73 -8.35
C SER A 236 9.47 -6.94 -8.20
N VAL A 237 9.43 -5.83 -7.46
CA VAL A 237 10.60 -4.99 -7.19
C VAL A 237 10.58 -4.51 -5.74
N SER A 238 11.76 -4.39 -5.12
CA SER A 238 11.91 -3.83 -3.77
C SER A 238 13.27 -3.16 -3.61
N PHE A 239 13.26 -1.86 -3.32
CA PHE A 239 14.43 -1.11 -2.91
C PHE A 239 14.74 -1.31 -1.43
N ASN A 240 16.03 -1.20 -1.09
CA ASN A 240 16.44 -0.92 0.28
C ASN A 240 16.28 0.57 0.61
N LYS A 241 16.47 0.93 1.88
CA LYS A 241 16.15 2.25 2.45
C LYS A 241 16.80 3.41 1.68
N ASP A 242 18.06 3.27 1.29
CA ASP A 242 18.84 4.31 0.61
C ASP A 242 18.83 4.19 -0.93
N GLY A 243 18.13 3.20 -1.48
CA GLY A 243 18.04 2.94 -2.92
C GLY A 243 19.33 2.42 -3.58
N ARG A 244 20.36 2.06 -2.81
CA ARG A 244 21.60 1.48 -3.36
C ARG A 244 21.46 0.05 -3.84
N TYR A 245 20.47 -0.69 -3.33
CA TYR A 245 20.18 -2.07 -3.71
C TYR A 245 18.72 -2.24 -4.08
N ILE A 246 18.48 -3.01 -5.13
CA ILE A 246 17.15 -3.40 -5.56
C ILE A 246 17.07 -4.91 -5.74
N ALA A 247 16.03 -5.53 -5.21
CA ALA A 247 15.64 -6.90 -5.51
C ALA A 247 14.59 -6.89 -6.63
N ILE A 248 14.75 -7.75 -7.64
CA ILE A 248 13.88 -7.84 -8.81
C ILE A 248 13.51 -9.30 -9.07
N GLY A 249 12.21 -9.58 -9.13
CA GLY A 249 11.68 -10.90 -9.42
C GLY A 249 11.47 -11.18 -10.91
N ALA A 250 11.74 -12.42 -11.31
CA ALA A 250 11.49 -13.00 -12.63
C ALA A 250 10.90 -14.41 -12.43
N PRO A 251 9.62 -14.53 -12.03
CA PRO A 251 9.02 -15.79 -11.56
C PRO A 251 8.92 -16.89 -12.62
N PHE A 252 9.11 -16.55 -13.89
CA PHE A 252 9.03 -17.49 -15.01
C PHE A 252 10.38 -17.77 -15.65
N ASP A 253 11.47 -17.31 -15.04
CA ASP A 253 12.82 -17.57 -15.51
C ASP A 253 13.11 -19.09 -15.51
N SER A 254 13.34 -19.63 -16.71
CA SER A 254 13.54 -21.05 -16.97
C SER A 254 15.01 -21.48 -17.00
N THR A 255 15.94 -20.53 -16.93
CA THR A 255 17.35 -20.81 -17.28
C THR A 255 18.17 -21.45 -16.17
N VAL A 256 17.63 -21.52 -14.96
CA VAL A 256 18.23 -22.30 -13.86
C VAL A 256 17.96 -23.80 -13.99
N ASP A 257 16.92 -24.19 -14.73
CA ASP A 257 16.56 -25.59 -14.98
C ASP A 257 17.16 -26.10 -16.31
N PRO A 258 17.91 -27.22 -16.30
CA PRO A 258 18.48 -27.79 -17.51
C PRO A 258 17.48 -28.22 -18.58
N ASN A 259 16.20 -28.44 -18.21
CA ASN A 259 15.15 -28.82 -19.14
C ASN A 259 14.33 -27.61 -19.64
N GLY A 260 14.71 -26.39 -19.25
CA GLY A 260 14.04 -25.16 -19.66
C GLY A 260 12.67 -24.96 -18.99
N GLN A 261 12.43 -25.56 -17.82
CA GLN A 261 11.19 -25.33 -17.09
C GLN A 261 11.28 -24.09 -16.19
N ALA A 262 10.19 -23.33 -16.12
CA ALA A 262 10.12 -22.05 -15.41
C ALA A 262 10.17 -22.22 -13.88
N VAL A 263 11.36 -22.26 -13.28
CA VAL A 263 11.54 -22.29 -11.82
C VAL A 263 11.30 -20.91 -11.21
N GLY A 264 11.77 -19.86 -11.90
CA GLY A 264 11.79 -18.50 -11.39
C GLY A 264 13.12 -18.10 -10.75
N SER A 265 13.38 -16.81 -10.68
CA SER A 265 14.61 -16.24 -10.14
C SER A 265 14.38 -14.86 -9.52
N VAL A 266 15.30 -14.46 -8.63
CA VAL A 266 15.39 -13.10 -8.09
C VAL A 266 16.79 -12.56 -8.31
N TYR A 267 16.89 -11.29 -8.67
CA TYR A 267 18.14 -10.59 -8.92
C TYR A 267 18.28 -9.48 -7.88
N VAL A 268 19.36 -9.47 -7.12
CA VAL A 268 19.72 -8.34 -6.26
C VAL A 268 20.85 -7.57 -6.91
N LEU A 269 20.57 -6.32 -7.27
CA LEU A 269 21.48 -5.46 -8.01
C LEU A 269 21.98 -4.32 -7.12
N LYS A 270 23.24 -3.94 -7.29
CA LYS A 270 23.79 -2.72 -6.71
C LYS A 270 23.61 -1.59 -7.72
N VAL A 271 22.72 -0.64 -7.43
CA VAL A 271 22.35 0.44 -8.35
C VAL A 271 23.54 1.38 -8.59
N ASN A 272 23.79 1.66 -9.86
CA ASN A 272 24.75 2.63 -10.34
C ASN A 272 24.21 3.26 -11.63
N LEU A 273 23.58 4.43 -11.49
CA LEU A 273 22.93 5.13 -12.60
C LEU A 273 23.92 5.75 -13.60
N GLU A 274 25.23 5.79 -13.29
CA GLU A 274 26.25 6.24 -14.25
C GLU A 274 26.47 5.24 -15.40
N LYS A 275 25.94 4.02 -15.29
CA LYS A 275 26.05 2.96 -16.29
C LYS A 275 24.76 2.81 -17.09
N GLU A 276 24.88 2.44 -18.37
CA GLU A 276 23.73 2.22 -19.27
C GLU A 276 22.78 1.11 -18.78
N ASN A 277 23.27 0.14 -18.02
CA ASN A 277 22.47 -0.92 -17.41
C ASN A 277 22.09 -0.62 -15.95
N CYS A 278 22.42 0.57 -15.44
CA CYS A 278 22.12 1.04 -14.09
C CYS A 278 22.66 0.23 -12.91
N HIS A 279 23.67 -0.63 -13.06
CA HIS A 279 24.19 -1.38 -11.91
C HIS A 279 25.68 -1.75 -11.99
N ASP A 280 26.28 -2.00 -10.83
CA ASP A 280 27.67 -2.48 -10.71
C ASP A 280 27.83 -3.99 -10.83
N GLY A 281 26.72 -4.71 -10.78
CA GLY A 281 26.64 -6.17 -10.86
C GLY A 281 25.36 -6.65 -10.18
N PHE A 282 25.11 -7.95 -10.27
CA PHE A 282 23.96 -8.57 -9.61
C PHE A 282 24.32 -9.93 -9.05
N VAL A 283 23.50 -10.37 -8.09
CA VAL A 283 23.48 -11.74 -7.60
C VAL A 283 22.11 -12.31 -7.90
N ARG A 284 22.09 -13.45 -8.59
CA ARG A 284 20.87 -14.18 -8.89
C ARG A 284 20.57 -15.15 -7.76
N PHE A 285 19.31 -15.41 -7.47
CA PHE A 285 18.81 -16.41 -6.53
C PHE A 285 17.74 -17.24 -7.24
N SER A 286 17.67 -18.53 -6.92
CA SER A 286 16.60 -19.44 -7.37
C SER A 286 16.27 -20.42 -6.25
N ASP A 287 15.17 -21.14 -6.38
CA ASP A 287 14.91 -22.30 -5.52
C ASP A 287 16.11 -23.28 -5.62
N ARG A 288 16.61 -23.73 -4.46
CA ARG A 288 17.72 -24.70 -4.37
C ARG A 288 17.39 -26.02 -5.02
N ASN A 289 16.14 -26.46 -4.90
CA ASN A 289 15.68 -27.72 -5.48
C ASN A 289 15.40 -27.56 -6.99
N LYS A 290 15.30 -26.32 -7.47
CA LYS A 290 14.97 -25.98 -8.85
C LYS A 290 13.70 -26.68 -9.33
N GLU A 291 12.72 -26.80 -8.41
CA GLU A 291 11.45 -27.40 -8.76
C GLU A 291 10.76 -26.53 -9.82
N PRO A 292 10.24 -27.15 -10.89
CA PRO A 292 9.52 -26.45 -11.94
C PRO A 292 8.30 -25.69 -11.45
N GLU A 293 7.99 -24.57 -12.09
CA GLU A 293 6.74 -23.80 -11.96
C GLU A 293 6.42 -23.27 -10.56
N THR A 294 7.42 -23.17 -9.67
CA THR A 294 7.25 -22.70 -8.28
C THR A 294 6.88 -21.22 -8.17
N ARG A 295 7.12 -20.44 -9.24
CA ARG A 295 6.99 -18.97 -9.30
C ARG A 295 7.92 -18.26 -8.31
N PHE A 296 9.12 -18.80 -8.11
CA PHE A 296 10.11 -18.19 -7.23
C PHE A 296 10.45 -16.77 -7.71
N GLY A 297 10.22 -15.77 -6.86
CA GLY A 297 10.42 -14.35 -7.22
C GLY A 297 9.15 -13.60 -7.61
N GLN A 298 7.98 -14.21 -7.52
CA GLN A 298 6.71 -13.48 -7.74
C GLN A 298 6.46 -12.36 -6.72
N ALA A 299 7.05 -12.47 -5.52
CA ALA A 299 7.03 -11.46 -4.48
C ALA A 299 8.42 -11.38 -3.83
N VAL A 300 8.91 -10.16 -3.63
CA VAL A 300 10.22 -9.89 -3.02
C VAL A 300 10.11 -8.76 -2.01
N ALA A 301 10.85 -8.85 -0.91
CA ALA A 301 11.05 -7.75 0.02
C ALA A 301 12.50 -7.73 0.50
N LEU A 302 13.13 -6.57 0.39
CA LEU A 302 14.49 -6.31 0.82
C LEU A 302 14.45 -5.47 2.12
N SER A 303 15.28 -5.80 3.10
CA SER A 303 15.40 -5.00 4.34
C SER A 303 15.92 -3.59 4.04
N GLY A 304 15.73 -2.67 4.98
CA GLY A 304 16.20 -1.29 4.86
C GLY A 304 17.71 -1.18 4.64
N GLU A 305 18.50 -2.00 5.34
CA GLU A 305 19.96 -2.07 5.15
C GLU A 305 20.38 -2.85 3.88
N GLY A 306 19.42 -3.50 3.21
CA GLY A 306 19.68 -4.31 2.02
C GLY A 306 20.49 -5.57 2.32
N ASP A 307 20.41 -6.08 3.54
CA ASP A 307 21.15 -7.25 4.04
C ASP A 307 20.32 -8.53 4.13
N ARG A 308 18.99 -8.42 4.01
CA ARG A 308 18.06 -9.55 4.06
C ARG A 308 17.04 -9.46 2.93
N LEU A 309 16.68 -10.61 2.40
CA LEU A 309 15.76 -10.75 1.29
C LEU A 309 14.74 -11.84 1.62
N ALA A 310 13.46 -11.52 1.49
CA ALA A 310 12.37 -12.49 1.45
C ALA A 310 11.94 -12.71 0.01
N VAL A 311 11.71 -13.97 -0.37
CA VAL A 311 11.25 -14.37 -1.71
C VAL A 311 10.08 -15.33 -1.61
N GLY A 312 8.97 -15.01 -2.27
CA GLY A 312 7.80 -15.87 -2.36
C GLY A 312 7.86 -16.85 -3.53
N ALA A 313 7.32 -18.05 -3.32
CA ALA A 313 7.15 -19.12 -4.32
C ALA A 313 5.86 -19.91 -4.04
N SER A 314 4.71 -19.36 -4.41
CA SER A 314 3.37 -19.85 -3.98
C SER A 314 2.92 -21.14 -4.62
N ARG A 315 3.64 -21.62 -5.63
CA ARG A 315 3.39 -22.93 -6.26
C ARG A 315 4.35 -24.01 -5.80
N ALA A 316 5.31 -23.67 -4.95
CA ALA A 316 6.21 -24.66 -4.39
C ALA A 316 5.49 -25.54 -3.36
N ASN A 317 5.85 -26.82 -3.28
CA ASN A 317 5.37 -27.76 -2.25
C ASN A 317 3.83 -27.85 -2.11
N ARG A 318 3.08 -27.70 -3.21
CA ARG A 318 1.59 -27.63 -3.29
C ARG A 318 0.94 -26.39 -2.67
N ASP A 319 1.51 -25.88 -1.59
CA ASP A 319 0.85 -24.89 -0.73
C ASP A 319 1.50 -23.51 -0.81
N GLY A 320 2.74 -23.47 -1.30
CA GLY A 320 3.58 -22.29 -1.38
C GLY A 320 4.65 -22.23 -0.28
N MET A 321 5.72 -21.46 -0.56
CA MET A 321 6.79 -21.20 0.41
C MET A 321 7.29 -19.75 0.34
N VAL A 322 8.02 -19.36 1.38
CA VAL A 322 8.89 -18.18 1.40
C VAL A 322 10.31 -18.62 1.71
N VAL A 323 11.28 -18.12 0.96
CA VAL A 323 12.70 -18.33 1.20
C VAL A 323 13.33 -17.03 1.63
N MET A 324 14.06 -17.08 2.75
CA MET A 324 14.73 -15.95 3.36
C MET A 324 16.24 -16.11 3.17
N PHE A 325 16.90 -15.04 2.71
CA PHE A 325 18.34 -14.96 2.52
C PHE A 325 18.93 -13.82 3.34
N ALA A 326 20.16 -14.00 3.83
CA ALA A 326 20.94 -12.94 4.46
C ALA A 326 22.35 -12.84 3.87
N LYS A 327 22.86 -11.61 3.79
CA LYS A 327 24.28 -11.35 3.45
C LYS A 327 25.20 -12.12 4.38
N ASN A 328 26.39 -12.42 3.89
CA ASN A 328 27.44 -12.99 4.72
C ASN A 328 28.04 -11.96 5.69
N ARG A 329 28.88 -12.40 6.64
CA ARG A 329 29.57 -11.52 7.62
C ARG A 329 30.42 -10.41 7.00
N MET A 330 30.80 -10.58 5.75
CA MET A 330 31.56 -9.58 5.00
C MET A 330 30.66 -8.56 4.28
N GLY A 331 29.33 -8.66 4.43
CA GLY A 331 28.36 -7.79 3.78
C GLY A 331 28.09 -8.13 2.32
N ASN A 332 28.40 -9.35 1.87
CA ASN A 332 28.24 -9.76 0.48
C ASN A 332 27.10 -10.77 0.29
N TRP A 333 26.42 -10.64 -0.83
CA TRP A 333 25.49 -11.64 -1.37
C TRP A 333 26.30 -12.71 -2.11
N ASP A 334 26.95 -13.63 -1.40
CA ASP A 334 27.66 -14.77 -2.01
C ASP A 334 26.90 -16.06 -1.74
N GLN A 335 26.31 -16.66 -2.79
CA GLN A 335 25.52 -17.89 -2.70
C GLN A 335 26.26 -19.03 -1.97
N GLY A 336 27.60 -19.09 -2.08
CA GLY A 336 28.41 -20.15 -1.46
C GLY A 336 28.74 -19.91 0.02
N ASN A 337 28.53 -18.69 0.53
CA ASN A 337 29.00 -18.26 1.84
C ASN A 337 27.97 -17.40 2.61
N MET A 338 26.67 -17.46 2.27
CA MET A 338 25.62 -16.73 2.99
C MET A 338 25.62 -17.07 4.48
N GLU A 339 25.27 -16.10 5.34
CA GLU A 339 25.16 -16.37 6.79
C GLU A 339 24.10 -17.41 7.08
N TRP A 340 22.94 -17.29 6.42
CA TRP A 340 21.88 -18.28 6.50
C TRP A 340 20.94 -18.20 5.29
N THR A 341 20.30 -19.33 4.99
CA THR A 341 19.16 -19.45 4.08
C THR A 341 18.09 -20.23 4.81
N VAL A 342 16.91 -19.65 4.99
CA VAL A 342 15.81 -20.26 5.75
C VAL A 342 14.62 -20.46 4.83
N TYR A 343 14.09 -21.68 4.81
CA TYR A 343 12.90 -22.06 4.06
C TYR A 343 11.71 -22.07 5.02
N LEU A 344 10.71 -21.25 4.73
CA LEU A 344 9.47 -21.14 5.48
C LEU A 344 8.33 -21.68 4.63
N SER A 345 7.71 -22.77 5.08
CA SER A 345 6.45 -23.25 4.50
C SER A 345 5.39 -23.32 5.59
N ALA A 346 4.16 -22.94 5.26
CA ALA A 346 3.08 -22.93 6.24
C ALA A 346 2.81 -24.33 6.82
N ILE A 347 2.89 -25.39 6.02
CA ILE A 347 2.69 -26.76 6.50
C ILE A 347 3.84 -27.25 7.39
N SER A 348 5.09 -26.87 7.12
CA SER A 348 6.20 -27.20 8.03
C SER A 348 6.01 -26.59 9.41
N LEU A 349 5.36 -25.43 9.48
CA LEU A 349 5.14 -24.67 10.71
C LEU A 349 3.83 -25.05 11.42
N PHE A 350 2.81 -25.40 10.64
CA PHE A 350 1.49 -25.80 11.11
C PHE A 350 1.13 -27.19 10.55
N PRO A 351 1.84 -28.26 10.94
CA PRO A 351 1.76 -29.59 10.29
C PRO A 351 0.40 -30.26 10.40
N ASN A 352 -0.45 -29.81 11.33
CA ASN A 352 -1.81 -30.33 11.53
C ASN A 352 -2.91 -29.38 11.03
N ASN A 353 -2.55 -28.31 10.34
CA ASN A 353 -3.51 -27.35 9.80
C ASN A 353 -3.66 -27.54 8.28
N SER A 354 -4.60 -28.42 7.91
CA SER A 354 -4.90 -28.70 6.49
C SER A 354 -5.46 -27.50 5.74
N ALA A 355 -5.86 -26.42 6.42
CA ALA A 355 -6.39 -25.23 5.76
C ALA A 355 -5.33 -24.46 4.94
N PHE A 356 -4.04 -24.74 5.15
CA PHE A 356 -2.97 -24.20 4.33
C PHE A 356 -2.76 -24.96 3.02
N VAL A 357 -3.41 -26.12 2.82
CA VAL A 357 -3.26 -26.87 1.58
C VAL A 357 -3.74 -26.02 0.40
N GLU A 358 -2.90 -25.86 -0.62
CA GLU A 358 -3.14 -25.02 -1.81
C GLU A 358 -3.46 -23.55 -1.50
N SER A 359 -3.07 -23.06 -0.32
CA SER A 359 -3.42 -21.70 0.17
C SER A 359 -2.68 -20.55 -0.54
N LYS A 360 -1.78 -20.87 -1.47
CA LYS A 360 -0.88 -19.93 -2.16
C LYS A 360 -0.01 -19.11 -1.19
N PHE A 361 0.48 -19.76 -0.15
CA PHE A 361 1.39 -19.17 0.83
C PHE A 361 2.63 -18.56 0.13
N GLY A 362 2.95 -17.30 0.41
CA GLY A 362 4.07 -16.61 -0.25
C GLY A 362 3.72 -16.02 -1.62
N GLU A 363 2.44 -15.86 -1.96
CA GLU A 363 2.03 -15.11 -3.15
C GLU A 363 2.28 -13.60 -3.03
N TRP A 364 2.16 -13.09 -1.81
CA TRP A 364 2.52 -11.73 -1.48
C TRP A 364 3.18 -11.70 -0.10
N LEU A 365 4.09 -10.76 0.12
CA LEU A 365 4.77 -10.61 1.40
C LEU A 365 5.19 -9.15 1.63
N ALA A 366 5.48 -8.81 2.89
CA ALA A 366 6.11 -7.56 3.28
C ALA A 366 7.08 -7.81 4.44
N MET A 367 8.05 -6.91 4.59
CA MET A 367 9.11 -6.98 5.61
C MET A 367 9.31 -5.61 6.27
N SER A 368 9.69 -5.61 7.54
CA SER A 368 10.15 -4.41 8.26
C SER A 368 11.54 -3.97 7.80
N ASP A 369 11.89 -2.69 8.00
CA ASP A 369 13.20 -2.13 7.60
C ASP A 369 14.36 -2.84 8.30
N ASP A 370 14.18 -3.29 9.55
CA ASP A 370 15.19 -4.06 10.29
C ASP A 370 15.33 -5.51 9.79
N GLY A 371 14.44 -5.95 8.89
CA GLY A 371 14.38 -7.31 8.36
C GLY A 371 14.13 -8.39 9.41
N LYS A 372 13.54 -8.03 10.56
CA LYS A 372 13.22 -8.96 11.65
C LYS A 372 11.77 -9.39 11.68
N THR A 373 10.89 -8.71 10.95
CA THR A 373 9.47 -9.05 10.91
C THR A 373 9.04 -9.19 9.46
N ILE A 374 8.35 -10.29 9.14
CA ILE A 374 7.74 -10.49 7.83
C ILE A 374 6.27 -10.88 7.99
N ALA A 375 5.46 -10.49 7.01
CA ALA A 375 4.07 -10.90 6.88
C ALA A 375 3.88 -11.55 5.52
N VAL A 376 3.23 -12.70 5.48
CA VAL A 376 3.13 -13.55 4.29
C VAL A 376 1.68 -13.90 4.04
N ALA A 377 1.18 -13.61 2.85
CA ALA A 377 -0.16 -13.94 2.43
C ALA A 377 -0.33 -15.43 2.15
N ALA A 378 -1.51 -15.95 2.51
CA ALA A 378 -2.06 -17.26 2.16
C ALA A 378 -3.51 -17.04 1.71
N ARG A 379 -3.70 -16.38 0.57
CA ARG A 379 -5.03 -15.84 0.18
C ARG A 379 -6.12 -16.89 -0.06
N ASP A 380 -5.73 -18.14 -0.30
CA ASP A 380 -6.67 -19.25 -0.49
C ASP A 380 -6.77 -20.14 0.77
N TYR A 381 -6.20 -19.68 1.91
CA TYR A 381 -6.32 -20.36 3.20
C TYR A 381 -7.79 -20.58 3.57
N SER A 382 -8.10 -21.79 4.02
CA SER A 382 -9.48 -22.28 4.22
C SER A 382 -9.82 -22.59 5.68
N GLY A 383 -9.24 -21.85 6.64
CA GLY A 383 -9.35 -22.16 8.08
C GLY A 383 -10.78 -22.16 8.62
N ASN A 384 -11.65 -21.38 8.00
CA ASN A 384 -13.08 -21.31 8.30
C ASN A 384 -13.94 -22.20 7.38
N GLY A 385 -13.31 -23.17 6.70
CA GLY A 385 -13.94 -24.14 5.79
C GLY A 385 -14.21 -23.63 4.38
N LYS A 386 -13.82 -22.38 4.09
CA LYS A 386 -14.12 -21.60 2.89
C LYS A 386 -12.89 -20.75 2.60
N ALA A 387 -12.41 -20.66 1.36
CA ALA A 387 -11.15 -20.00 0.99
C ALA A 387 -11.17 -18.47 1.22
N SER A 388 -11.26 -18.07 2.48
CA SER A 388 -11.40 -16.70 2.94
C SER A 388 -10.06 -15.97 3.02
N GLY A 389 -8.96 -16.72 3.06
CA GLY A 389 -7.60 -16.20 3.12
C GLY A 389 -7.07 -15.94 4.53
N ALA A 390 -5.75 -15.79 4.64
CA ALA A 390 -5.03 -15.48 5.88
C ALA A 390 -3.71 -14.75 5.59
N VAL A 391 -3.13 -14.15 6.63
CA VAL A 391 -1.75 -13.69 6.65
C VAL A 391 -1.02 -14.33 7.82
N VAL A 392 0.17 -14.86 7.60
CA VAL A 392 1.03 -15.37 8.67
C VAL A 392 2.15 -14.38 8.90
N THR A 393 2.32 -13.96 10.15
CA THR A 393 3.43 -13.10 10.57
C THR A 393 4.52 -13.92 11.22
N PHE A 394 5.76 -13.50 11.00
CA PHE A 394 6.96 -14.12 11.54
C PHE A 394 7.85 -13.07 12.16
N THR A 395 8.48 -13.41 13.28
CA THR A 395 9.50 -12.59 13.91
C THR A 395 10.80 -13.39 14.01
N LEU A 396 11.89 -12.79 13.56
CA LEU A 396 13.23 -13.34 13.69
C LEU A 396 13.67 -13.25 15.14
N ASN A 397 14.04 -14.40 15.70
CA ASN A 397 14.66 -14.50 17.00
C ASN A 397 16.13 -14.94 16.85
N GLU A 398 17.00 -13.95 16.74
CA GLU A 398 18.46 -14.14 16.56
C GLU A 398 19.12 -14.89 17.72
N ASN A 399 18.50 -14.86 18.90
CA ASN A 399 19.00 -15.55 20.09
C ASN A 399 18.84 -17.08 20.01
N LEU A 400 18.03 -17.60 19.08
CA LEU A 400 17.85 -19.04 18.90
C LEU A 400 19.12 -19.75 18.40
N CYS A 401 20.07 -19.03 17.76
CA CYS A 401 21.30 -19.62 17.24
C CYS A 401 22.56 -19.36 18.09
N GLU A 402 22.51 -18.54 19.15
CA GLU A 402 23.70 -18.27 19.98
C GLU A 402 24.27 -19.52 20.70
N LYS A 403 23.53 -20.63 20.71
CA LYS A 403 23.97 -21.93 21.29
C LYS A 403 24.58 -22.93 20.30
N PHE A 404 24.67 -22.61 18.99
CA PHE A 404 25.07 -23.58 17.94
C PHE A 404 26.45 -23.35 17.31
N TYR A 405 27.31 -22.54 17.94
CA TYR A 405 28.73 -22.58 17.58
C TYR A 405 29.31 -23.94 17.96
N TYR A 406 30.01 -24.57 17.00
CA TYR A 406 30.66 -25.89 17.04
C TYR A 406 29.81 -27.07 16.53
N GLY A 407 29.64 -27.14 15.21
CA GLY A 407 29.96 -28.38 14.48
C GLY A 407 28.84 -29.33 14.06
N ALA A 408 27.55 -28.95 14.14
CA ALA A 408 26.47 -29.76 13.58
C ALA A 408 25.54 -28.92 12.68
N LEU A 409 25.32 -29.41 11.45
CA LEU A 409 24.37 -28.92 10.45
C LEU A 409 22.92 -29.16 10.89
N GLY A 410 22.53 -28.65 12.06
CA GLY A 410 21.12 -28.52 12.45
C GLY A 410 20.60 -27.19 11.92
N GLU A 411 19.55 -27.20 11.09
CA GLU A 411 18.88 -25.99 10.63
C GLU A 411 18.32 -25.23 11.83
N CYS A 412 19.02 -24.18 12.26
CA CYS A 412 18.52 -23.28 13.29
C CYS A 412 17.34 -22.51 12.68
N ASN A 413 16.11 -22.84 13.07
CA ASN A 413 14.94 -22.15 12.58
C ASN A 413 14.72 -20.85 13.36
N LEU A 414 15.49 -19.84 12.98
CA LEU A 414 15.49 -18.48 13.56
C LEU A 414 14.10 -17.79 13.54
N TRP A 415 13.17 -18.27 12.74
CA TRP A 415 11.83 -17.68 12.52
C TRP A 415 10.70 -18.53 13.12
N ALA A 416 11.01 -19.50 14.01
CA ALA A 416 10.03 -20.50 14.47
C ALA A 416 9.37 -20.26 15.83
N SER A 417 9.78 -19.26 16.62
CA SER A 417 9.29 -19.21 18.01
C SER A 417 7.92 -18.55 18.18
N ASP A 418 7.44 -17.72 17.25
CA ASP A 418 6.30 -16.82 17.54
C ASP A 418 5.51 -16.37 16.28
N ASN A 419 4.91 -17.33 15.58
CA ASN A 419 4.16 -17.05 14.35
C ASN A 419 2.67 -16.88 14.64
N THR A 420 2.07 -15.83 14.10
CA THR A 420 0.63 -15.55 14.29
C THR A 420 -0.10 -15.63 12.96
N ILE A 421 -1.20 -16.39 12.93
CA ILE A 421 -2.16 -16.40 11.81
C ILE A 421 -3.16 -15.27 12.03
N LEU A 422 -3.26 -14.36 11.07
CA LEU A 422 -4.23 -13.28 11.04
C LEU A 422 -5.38 -13.68 10.11
N THR A 423 -6.58 -13.70 10.68
CA THR A 423 -7.85 -13.77 9.96
C THR A 423 -8.84 -12.88 10.69
N PRO A 424 -9.62 -12.05 9.98
CA PRO A 424 -10.76 -11.37 10.60
C PRO A 424 -11.80 -12.42 11.03
N ASN A 425 -12.54 -12.14 12.11
CA ASN A 425 -13.53 -13.08 12.64
C ASN A 425 -14.78 -13.21 11.75
N ASN A 426 -15.05 -12.20 10.92
CA ASN A 426 -16.27 -12.10 10.09
C ASN A 426 -15.97 -12.10 8.58
N ILE A 427 -14.81 -12.63 8.16
CA ILE A 427 -14.48 -12.68 6.73
C ILE A 427 -15.39 -13.69 6.01
N ALA A 428 -16.02 -13.27 4.92
CA ALA A 428 -16.92 -14.14 4.17
C ALA A 428 -16.13 -15.10 3.25
N GLU A 429 -16.87 -16.03 2.66
CA GLU A 429 -16.30 -16.99 1.70
C GLU A 429 -15.75 -16.26 0.48
N LEU A 430 -14.52 -16.61 0.06
CA LEU A 430 -13.89 -16.10 -1.15
C LEU A 430 -13.57 -14.59 -1.14
N ASP A 431 -13.62 -13.93 0.02
CA ASP A 431 -13.24 -12.50 0.13
C ASP A 431 -11.74 -12.25 -0.11
N GLN A 432 -10.92 -13.31 -0.08
CA GLN A 432 -9.48 -13.30 -0.34
C GLN A 432 -8.69 -12.36 0.58
N PHE A 433 -8.89 -12.45 1.90
CA PHE A 433 -8.05 -11.76 2.87
C PHE A 433 -6.58 -12.15 2.68
N GLY A 434 -5.71 -11.14 2.61
CA GLY A 434 -4.31 -11.33 2.22
C GLY A 434 -4.06 -11.21 0.72
N PHE A 435 -5.01 -10.69 -0.07
CA PHE A 435 -4.78 -10.46 -1.51
C PHE A 435 -3.57 -9.55 -1.78
N ARG A 436 -3.46 -8.47 -1.00
CA ARG A 436 -2.25 -7.65 -0.85
C ARG A 436 -2.04 -7.33 0.62
N LEU A 437 -0.79 -7.05 0.96
CA LEU A 437 -0.47 -6.46 2.25
C LEU A 437 0.71 -5.49 2.14
N SER A 438 0.76 -4.53 3.05
CA SER A 438 1.89 -3.63 3.26
C SER A 438 2.21 -3.60 4.74
N MET A 439 3.49 -3.61 5.07
CA MET A 439 3.97 -3.42 6.44
C MET A 439 4.49 -1.98 6.57
N ARG A 440 4.24 -1.35 7.72
CA ARG A 440 4.90 -0.09 8.07
C ARG A 440 6.40 -0.37 8.31
N PRO A 441 7.33 0.49 7.86
CA PRO A 441 8.77 0.22 7.95
C PRO A 441 9.29 -0.18 9.35
N ASP A 442 8.68 0.32 10.42
CA ASP A 442 9.01 -0.04 11.80
C ASP A 442 8.57 -1.46 12.22
N GLY A 443 7.76 -2.14 11.41
CA GLY A 443 7.24 -3.47 11.72
C GLY A 443 6.12 -3.51 12.76
N GLU A 444 5.51 -2.36 13.08
CA GLU A 444 4.48 -2.27 14.12
C GLU A 444 3.04 -2.29 13.59
N MET A 445 2.86 -2.06 12.29
CA MET A 445 1.55 -2.03 11.64
C MET A 445 1.56 -2.77 10.31
N ILE A 446 0.46 -3.47 10.01
CA ILE A 446 0.23 -4.12 8.72
C ILE A 446 -1.16 -3.72 8.22
N ALA A 447 -1.23 -3.33 6.94
CA ALA A 447 -2.47 -3.21 6.19
C ALA A 447 -2.65 -4.46 5.31
N ILE A 448 -3.83 -5.08 5.37
CA ILE A 448 -4.13 -6.33 4.65
C ILE A 448 -5.45 -6.16 3.90
N SER A 449 -5.49 -6.45 2.62
CA SER A 449 -6.71 -6.31 1.82
C SER A 449 -7.49 -7.61 1.65
N SER A 450 -8.81 -7.44 1.46
CA SER A 450 -9.79 -8.45 1.05
C SER A 450 -10.57 -7.88 -0.14
N ILE A 451 -10.12 -8.16 -1.36
CA ILE A 451 -10.63 -7.45 -2.55
C ILE A 451 -12.04 -7.86 -2.96
N TYR A 452 -12.54 -9.00 -2.48
CA TYR A 452 -13.87 -9.49 -2.79
C TYR A 452 -14.85 -9.38 -1.63
N GLU A 453 -14.43 -8.68 -0.57
CA GLU A 453 -15.32 -8.34 0.53
C GLU A 453 -16.51 -7.50 0.01
N ASN A 454 -17.70 -7.86 0.48
CA ASN A 454 -18.97 -7.31 0.03
C ASN A 454 -19.50 -6.26 1.00
N GLY A 455 -20.43 -5.43 0.52
CA GLY A 455 -21.27 -4.58 1.36
C GLY A 455 -21.00 -3.08 1.21
N ALA A 456 -21.99 -2.30 1.61
CA ALA A 456 -22.07 -0.86 1.34
C ALA A 456 -21.42 0.03 2.42
N ASP A 457 -20.74 -0.57 3.41
CA ASP A 457 -19.96 0.16 4.40
C ASP A 457 -18.95 1.09 3.71
N TYR A 458 -18.65 2.22 4.34
CA TYR A 458 -17.71 3.20 3.81
C TYR A 458 -16.93 3.81 4.95
N GLY A 459 -15.71 4.25 4.66
CA GLY A 459 -14.92 4.98 5.65
C GLY A 459 -13.96 4.13 6.45
N VAL A 460 -13.57 4.67 7.61
CA VAL A 460 -12.73 4.01 8.60
C VAL A 460 -13.62 3.60 9.77
N LEU A 461 -13.70 2.31 10.02
CA LEU A 461 -14.59 1.69 11.00
C LEU A 461 -13.76 0.78 11.92
N ASP A 462 -14.30 0.43 13.08
CA ASP A 462 -13.64 -0.53 13.98
C ASP A 462 -13.84 -1.97 13.53
N GLU A 463 -15.01 -2.29 12.96
CA GLU A 463 -15.38 -3.62 12.48
C GLU A 463 -16.33 -3.50 11.27
N PRO A 464 -16.48 -4.55 10.45
CA PRO A 464 -17.51 -4.59 9.40
C PRO A 464 -18.91 -4.39 9.99
N GLY A 465 -19.73 -3.57 9.33
CA GLY A 465 -21.11 -3.36 9.67
C GLY A 465 -21.96 -4.60 9.37
N SER A 466 -23.16 -4.64 9.95
CA SER A 466 -24.15 -5.68 9.66
C SER A 466 -24.90 -5.45 8.34
N SER A 467 -24.39 -4.56 7.47
CA SER A 467 -25.08 -4.20 6.23
C SER A 467 -25.09 -5.41 5.29
N SER A 468 -26.20 -5.60 4.59
CA SER A 468 -26.39 -6.71 3.65
C SER A 468 -25.30 -6.69 2.57
N GLU A 469 -24.94 -7.87 2.04
CA GLU A 469 -23.99 -8.12 0.92
C GLU A 469 -24.43 -7.47 -0.42
N GLU A 470 -25.05 -6.29 -0.40
CA GLU A 470 -25.72 -5.66 -1.53
C GLU A 470 -24.76 -5.12 -2.60
N ILE A 471 -23.51 -4.82 -2.23
CA ILE A 471 -22.47 -4.39 -3.17
C ILE A 471 -21.41 -5.48 -3.26
N SER A 472 -21.44 -6.24 -4.35
CA SER A 472 -20.52 -7.36 -4.54
C SER A 472 -19.10 -6.86 -4.85
N LYS A 473 -18.07 -7.47 -4.24
CA LYS A 473 -16.66 -7.19 -4.51
C LYS A 473 -16.28 -5.69 -4.40
N ALA A 474 -16.88 -4.99 -3.45
CA ALA A 474 -16.53 -3.61 -3.13
C ALA A 474 -15.08 -3.50 -2.63
N GLY A 475 -14.66 -4.51 -1.87
CA GLY A 475 -13.32 -4.64 -1.32
C GLY A 475 -13.12 -3.89 0.00
N ALA A 476 -12.18 -4.36 0.81
CA ALA A 476 -11.85 -3.80 2.11
C ALA A 476 -10.35 -3.90 2.45
N VAL A 477 -9.91 -3.10 3.42
CA VAL A 477 -8.57 -3.16 4.03
C VAL A 477 -8.69 -3.23 5.53
N TYR A 478 -7.91 -4.10 6.16
CA TYR A 478 -7.86 -4.29 7.61
C TYR A 478 -6.49 -3.85 8.11
N LEU A 479 -6.47 -3.04 9.18
CA LEU A 479 -5.26 -2.63 9.87
C LEU A 479 -5.06 -3.48 11.12
N TYR A 480 -3.83 -4.00 11.26
CA TYR A 480 -3.39 -4.72 12.44
C TYR A 480 -2.21 -3.98 13.08
N LYS A 481 -2.25 -3.83 14.40
CA LYS A 481 -1.16 -3.28 15.21
C LYS A 481 -0.49 -4.38 16.03
N ARG A 482 0.84 -4.34 16.09
CA ARG A 482 1.64 -5.28 16.89
C ARG A 482 1.47 -4.99 18.38
N ASN A 483 1.37 -6.05 19.19
CA ASN A 483 1.20 -5.95 20.64
C ASN A 483 2.56 -5.74 21.35
N LEU A 484 3.08 -4.52 21.35
CA LEU A 484 4.36 -4.18 22.00
C LEU A 484 4.23 -3.90 23.52
N PRO A 485 5.32 -4.02 24.32
CA PRO A 485 6.68 -4.42 23.94
C PRO A 485 6.93 -5.93 23.92
N ASP A 486 6.07 -6.73 24.57
CA ASP A 486 6.35 -8.15 24.88
C ASP A 486 5.58 -9.16 24.00
N GLY A 487 4.75 -8.70 23.06
CA GLY A 487 3.85 -9.56 22.30
C GLY A 487 4.25 -9.71 20.84
N ASN A 488 4.49 -10.96 20.43
CA ASN A 488 4.54 -11.34 19.02
C ASN A 488 3.14 -11.48 18.38
N GLY A 489 2.09 -11.13 19.13
CA GLY A 489 0.72 -11.08 18.65
C GLY A 489 0.37 -9.77 17.96
N TRP A 490 -0.75 -9.80 17.24
CA TRP A 490 -1.30 -8.66 16.50
C TRP A 490 -2.76 -8.46 16.87
N THR A 491 -3.18 -7.20 16.94
CA THR A 491 -4.55 -6.78 17.22
C THR A 491 -5.13 -6.10 15.99
N HIS A 492 -6.30 -6.55 15.54
CA HIS A 492 -7.10 -5.81 14.55
C HIS A 492 -7.53 -4.47 15.17
N ILE A 493 -7.26 -3.35 14.49
CA ILE A 493 -7.56 -2.02 15.00
C ILE A 493 -8.56 -1.24 14.16
N LYS A 494 -8.63 -1.48 12.84
CA LYS A 494 -9.53 -0.77 11.93
C LYS A 494 -9.86 -1.63 10.70
N TYR A 495 -11.10 -1.49 10.25
CA TYR A 495 -11.63 -1.94 8.98
C TYR A 495 -11.91 -0.72 8.10
N ILE A 496 -11.43 -0.75 6.85
CA ILE A 496 -11.41 0.41 5.95
C ILE A 496 -12.09 0.04 4.63
N LYS A 497 -13.04 0.89 4.23
CA LYS A 497 -13.77 0.84 2.97
C LYS A 497 -13.55 2.13 2.19
N ALA A 498 -13.69 2.07 0.87
CA ALA A 498 -13.75 3.25 0.01
C ALA A 498 -14.80 4.25 0.52
N SER A 499 -14.63 5.55 0.24
CA SER A 499 -15.66 6.57 0.53
C SER A 499 -16.93 6.41 -0.31
N ASN A 500 -16.85 5.64 -1.39
CA ASN A 500 -17.88 5.52 -2.41
C ASN A 500 -17.91 4.09 -2.94
N PRO A 501 -18.12 3.07 -2.08
CA PRO A 501 -18.09 1.67 -2.50
C PRO A 501 -19.05 1.44 -3.67
N GLY A 502 -18.53 0.79 -4.70
CA GLY A 502 -19.24 0.36 -5.89
C GLY A 502 -19.03 -1.13 -6.13
N GLU A 503 -19.90 -1.70 -6.94
CA GLU A 503 -19.83 -3.11 -7.30
C GLU A 503 -18.57 -3.36 -8.13
N ASN A 504 -17.80 -4.38 -7.76
CA ASN A 504 -16.57 -4.79 -8.45
C ASN A 504 -15.44 -3.74 -8.47
N ASP A 505 -15.52 -2.66 -7.69
CA ASP A 505 -14.45 -1.65 -7.57
C ASP A 505 -13.13 -2.26 -7.04
N GLN A 506 -13.23 -3.35 -6.25
CA GLN A 506 -12.11 -4.09 -5.65
C GLN A 506 -11.12 -3.19 -4.88
N PHE A 507 -11.67 -2.33 -4.01
CA PHE A 507 -10.87 -1.55 -3.08
C PHE A 507 -9.91 -2.44 -2.28
N GLY A 508 -8.63 -2.07 -2.23
CA GLY A 508 -7.59 -2.91 -1.63
C GLY A 508 -6.79 -3.73 -2.65
N TYR A 509 -7.04 -3.56 -3.96
CA TYR A 509 -6.27 -4.23 -5.01
C TYR A 509 -4.76 -3.98 -4.90
N SER A 510 -4.39 -2.80 -4.41
CA SER A 510 -3.03 -2.46 -4.00
C SER A 510 -3.06 -1.62 -2.72
N VAL A 511 -2.08 -1.79 -1.85
CA VAL A 511 -1.99 -1.09 -0.56
C VAL A 511 -0.54 -0.71 -0.27
N SER A 512 -0.32 0.45 0.36
CA SER A 512 1.01 0.89 0.80
C SER A 512 0.92 1.75 2.07
N LEU A 513 1.80 1.46 3.04
CA LEU A 513 1.94 2.19 4.30
C LEU A 513 3.27 2.94 4.35
N SER A 514 3.25 4.13 4.95
CA SER A 514 4.46 4.91 5.29
C SER A 514 4.66 5.00 6.80
N ASN A 515 5.88 5.38 7.21
CA ASN A 515 6.25 5.52 8.61
C ASN A 515 5.97 6.92 9.17
N ALA A 516 5.67 7.88 8.31
CA ALA A 516 5.58 9.28 8.70
C ALA A 516 4.59 10.05 7.84
N VAL A 517 4.12 11.16 8.41
CA VAL A 517 3.47 12.26 7.72
C VAL A 517 4.43 13.45 7.72
N LEU A 518 4.85 13.93 6.53
CA LEU A 518 5.68 15.12 6.44
C LEU A 518 4.95 16.32 7.11
N GLY A 519 5.58 16.92 8.11
CA GLY A 519 5.02 18.05 8.87
C GLY A 519 4.20 17.66 10.09
N SER A 520 3.99 16.36 10.36
CA SER A 520 3.43 15.92 11.63
C SER A 520 4.48 15.94 12.74
N ILE A 521 4.05 16.32 13.94
CA ILE A 521 4.81 16.20 15.18
C ILE A 521 4.51 14.88 15.90
N ASP A 522 3.51 14.13 15.44
CA ASP A 522 3.16 12.82 15.96
C ASP A 522 3.88 11.74 15.14
N GLU A 523 4.91 11.14 15.73
CA GLU A 523 5.71 10.06 15.13
C GLU A 523 4.88 8.79 14.89
N THR A 524 3.64 8.71 15.37
CA THR A 524 2.72 7.60 15.12
C THR A 524 1.86 7.78 13.87
N GLU A 525 1.79 8.99 13.31
CA GLU A 525 1.02 9.28 12.10
C GLU A 525 1.74 8.76 10.83
N GLY A 526 1.05 7.88 10.10
CA GLY A 526 1.47 7.38 8.80
C GLY A 526 0.42 7.69 7.73
N THR A 527 0.78 7.47 6.47
CA THR A 527 -0.14 7.54 5.33
C THR A 527 -0.44 6.13 4.83
N LEU A 528 -1.72 5.81 4.64
CA LEU A 528 -2.19 4.62 3.93
C LEU A 528 -2.71 5.02 2.55
N LEU A 529 -2.15 4.41 1.50
CA LEU A 529 -2.60 4.57 0.12
C LEU A 529 -3.21 3.25 -0.37
N VAL A 530 -4.42 3.30 -0.92
CA VAL A 530 -5.18 2.12 -1.35
C VAL A 530 -5.68 2.27 -2.79
N GLY A 531 -5.40 1.32 -3.66
CA GLY A 531 -5.91 1.29 -5.02
C GLY A 531 -7.24 0.54 -5.17
N ALA A 532 -8.10 1.04 -6.06
CA ALA A 532 -9.33 0.41 -6.52
C ALA A 532 -9.44 0.58 -8.05
N PRO A 533 -8.77 -0.27 -8.84
CA PRO A 533 -8.58 -0.04 -10.28
C PRO A 533 -9.84 -0.14 -11.12
N PHE A 534 -10.93 -0.66 -10.57
CA PHE A 534 -12.20 -0.84 -11.27
C PHE A 534 -13.27 0.17 -10.83
N GLU A 535 -12.85 1.23 -10.11
CA GLU A 535 -13.79 2.25 -9.64
C GLU A 535 -14.29 3.15 -10.78
N ASP A 536 -15.62 3.27 -10.88
CA ASP A 536 -16.32 3.85 -12.04
C ASP A 536 -16.73 5.33 -11.91
N ARG A 537 -16.84 5.87 -10.69
CA ARG A 537 -17.41 7.20 -10.47
C ARG A 537 -16.44 8.29 -10.94
N LYS A 538 -17.00 9.43 -11.36
CA LYS A 538 -16.22 10.63 -11.65
C LYS A 538 -15.66 11.21 -10.34
N GLY A 539 -14.34 11.27 -10.23
CA GLY A 539 -13.59 11.89 -9.12
C GLY A 539 -12.88 13.18 -9.53
N ALA A 540 -12.38 13.95 -8.54
CA ALA A 540 -11.69 15.22 -8.78
C ALA A 540 -10.29 15.04 -9.41
N HIS A 541 -9.87 16.05 -10.19
CA HIS A 541 -8.61 16.07 -10.94
C HIS A 541 -7.37 16.41 -10.14
N THR A 542 -7.50 17.33 -9.19
CA THR A 542 -6.38 17.77 -8.37
C THR A 542 -6.83 17.89 -6.93
N MET A 543 -5.90 17.67 -6.03
CA MET A 543 -5.99 18.02 -4.61
C MET A 543 -5.90 19.55 -4.40
N ARG A 544 -6.31 20.34 -5.39
CA ARG A 544 -6.41 21.82 -5.36
C ARG A 544 -7.79 22.34 -5.73
N SER A 545 -8.70 21.52 -6.26
CA SER A 545 -10.10 21.91 -6.54
C SER A 545 -11.05 21.13 -5.65
N GLY A 546 -11.89 21.86 -4.91
CA GLY A 546 -12.79 21.28 -3.91
C GLY A 546 -13.65 20.18 -4.50
N PHE A 547 -13.90 19.17 -3.67
CA PHE A 547 -14.79 18.06 -3.94
C PHE A 547 -16.12 18.60 -4.52
N ASP A 548 -16.46 18.24 -5.75
CA ASP A 548 -17.85 18.35 -6.21
C ASP A 548 -18.58 17.15 -5.62
N SER A 549 -19.33 17.35 -4.55
CA SER A 549 -20.17 16.33 -3.92
C SER A 549 -21.38 15.96 -4.79
N ARG A 550 -21.28 16.11 -6.11
CA ARG A 550 -22.32 15.63 -7.00
C ARG A 550 -22.16 14.12 -7.10
N ASN A 551 -23.08 13.44 -6.42
CA ASN A 551 -23.61 12.14 -6.81
C ASN A 551 -24.20 12.21 -8.25
N ASP A 552 -23.47 12.75 -9.22
CA ASP A 552 -23.90 12.79 -10.61
C ASP A 552 -23.68 11.39 -11.19
N VAL A 553 -24.67 10.54 -10.97
CA VAL A 553 -24.76 9.18 -11.52
C VAL A 553 -24.78 9.19 -13.06
N SER A 554 -24.86 10.37 -13.68
CA SER A 554 -24.98 10.56 -15.12
C SER A 554 -23.67 10.47 -15.89
N GLU A 555 -22.51 10.46 -15.22
CA GLU A 555 -21.18 10.41 -15.86
C GLU A 555 -20.27 9.34 -15.25
N ARG A 556 -20.67 8.06 -15.35
CA ARG A 556 -19.78 6.91 -15.06
C ARG A 556 -18.73 6.77 -16.15
N ARG A 557 -17.49 6.44 -15.76
CA ARG A 557 -16.45 5.98 -16.70
C ARG A 557 -15.97 4.62 -16.24
N GLU A 558 -16.48 3.59 -16.92
CA GLU A 558 -16.20 2.19 -16.64
C GLU A 558 -14.70 1.97 -16.42
N ASP A 559 -14.35 1.34 -15.29
CA ASP A 559 -13.03 0.89 -14.89
C ASP A 559 -11.92 1.96 -15.02
N SER A 560 -12.27 3.24 -14.80
CA SER A 560 -11.27 4.33 -14.77
C SER A 560 -10.26 4.16 -13.62
N GLY A 561 -10.72 3.57 -12.52
CA GLY A 561 -9.92 3.25 -11.34
C GLY A 561 -9.68 4.45 -10.42
N ALA A 562 -9.29 4.21 -9.18
CA ALA A 562 -9.06 5.22 -8.16
C ALA A 562 -7.92 4.84 -7.19
N ALA A 563 -7.33 5.83 -6.52
CA ALA A 563 -6.45 5.62 -5.38
C ALA A 563 -6.85 6.50 -4.20
N TYR A 564 -7.12 5.88 -3.05
CA TYR A 564 -7.66 6.47 -1.84
C TYR A 564 -6.57 6.72 -0.81
N LEU A 565 -6.70 7.81 -0.08
CA LEU A 565 -5.73 8.24 0.94
C LEU A 565 -6.39 8.32 2.32
N TYR A 566 -5.72 7.73 3.31
CA TYR A 566 -6.12 7.71 4.73
C TYR A 566 -4.98 8.17 5.64
#